data_AF-A0A371KKE1-F1
#
_entry.id   AF-A0A371KKE1-F1
#
_cell.length_a   1.000
_cell.length_b   1.000
_cell.length_c   1.000
_cell.angle_alpha   90.00
_cell.angle_beta   90.00
_cell.angle_gamma   90.00
#
_symmetry.space_group_name_H-M   'P 1'
#
loop_
_entity.id
_entity.type
_entity.pdbx_description
1 polymer ?
#
loop_
_entity_poly.entity_id
_entity_poly.type
_entity_poly.pdbx_seq_one_letter_code
_entity_poly.pdbx_strand_id
1 'polypeptide(L)'
;VVSDYDMPRMNGIELLDAIRETNPDLPFILFTGKGSEEVASEAISMGVTDYLQKSFGVEVYELLANRIENAVSEYRAKRQAAESERRVRELTEATNDILWEFTADLSEVLVINSAYEDIWGRSVTKLRDNPYDFLNGIHPEDRERMKDAMRCLTNGESADVECRVNEAEEYQRWVWIQGEPITNDAGEIVRVAGFARDITERRNRERELEATK
;
A
#
# COMPACT_ATOMS: atom_id res chain seq x y z
N VAL A 1 26.75 4.04 -4.54
CA VAL A 1 27.98 4.79 -4.84
C VAL A 1 29.06 4.30 -3.91
N VAL A 2 30.26 4.04 -4.42
CA VAL A 2 31.45 3.78 -3.59
C VAL A 2 32.43 4.88 -3.88
N SER A 3 32.90 5.56 -2.85
CA SER A 3 33.74 6.76 -2.99
C SER A 3 34.90 6.72 -2.02
N ASP A 4 36.03 7.30 -2.42
CA ASP A 4 37.14 7.57 -1.51
C ASP A 4 36.90 8.88 -0.76
N TYR A 5 37.49 9.04 0.42
CA TYR A 5 37.46 10.32 1.11
C TYR A 5 38.41 11.32 0.44
N ASP A 6 39.66 10.91 0.21
CA ASP A 6 40.72 11.75 -0.37
C ASP A 6 40.63 11.72 -1.91
N MET A 7 39.82 12.62 -2.49
CA MET A 7 39.68 12.77 -3.93
C MET A 7 40.11 14.18 -4.40
N PRO A 8 40.65 14.34 -5.63
CA PRO A 8 40.99 15.65 -6.15
C PRO A 8 39.75 16.54 -6.34
N ARG A 9 39.83 17.81 -5.90
CA ARG A 9 38.81 18.88 -6.01
C ARG A 9 37.62 18.80 -5.08
N MET A 10 37.15 17.61 -4.72
CA MET A 10 35.99 17.40 -3.84
C MET A 10 36.23 16.15 -3.01
N ASN A 11 36.01 16.20 -1.70
CA ASN A 11 36.17 15.03 -0.84
C ASN A 11 34.91 14.14 -0.83
N GLY A 12 35.03 12.93 -0.28
CA GLY A 12 33.93 11.97 -0.26
C GLY A 12 32.70 12.42 0.56
N ILE A 13 32.89 13.30 1.55
CA ILE A 13 31.80 13.85 2.38
C ILE A 13 31.03 14.92 1.61
N GLU A 14 31.73 15.83 0.93
CA GLU A 14 31.12 16.83 0.04
C GLU A 14 30.32 16.14 -1.08
N LEU A 15 30.84 15.03 -1.63
CA LEU A 15 30.11 14.24 -2.62
C LEU A 15 28.86 13.58 -2.03
N LEU A 16 28.95 13.05 -0.81
CA LEU A 16 27.79 12.49 -0.10
C LEU A 16 26.72 13.56 0.09
N ASP A 17 27.09 14.77 0.55
CA ASP A 17 26.17 15.89 0.75
C ASP A 17 25.40 16.21 -0.54
N ALA A 18 26.14 16.44 -1.64
CA ALA A 18 25.57 16.76 -2.93
C ALA A 18 24.63 15.67 -3.46
N ILE A 19 24.93 14.39 -3.19
CA ILE A 19 24.04 13.29 -3.56
C ILE A 19 22.79 13.28 -2.68
N ARG A 20 22.91 13.56 -1.39
CA ARG A 20 21.76 13.57 -0.46
C ARG A 20 20.75 14.67 -0.80
N GLU A 21 21.19 15.79 -1.37
CA GLU A 21 20.28 16.84 -1.88
C GLU A 21 19.32 16.35 -2.98
N THR A 22 19.78 15.44 -3.85
CA THR A 22 18.98 14.97 -5.00
C THR A 22 18.44 13.55 -4.84
N ASN A 23 19.15 12.72 -4.09
CA ASN A 23 18.89 11.29 -3.91
C ASN A 23 19.18 10.87 -2.46
N PRO A 24 18.29 11.23 -1.50
CA PRO A 24 18.52 11.06 -0.07
C PRO A 24 18.73 9.59 0.34
N ASP A 25 18.04 8.65 -0.32
CA ASP A 25 18.12 7.22 0.01
C ASP A 25 19.18 6.44 -0.79
N LEU A 26 19.92 7.06 -1.72
CA LEU A 26 20.84 6.31 -2.59
C LEU A 26 21.98 5.70 -1.74
N PRO A 27 22.25 4.38 -1.85
CA PRO A 27 23.31 3.77 -1.07
C PRO A 27 24.67 4.40 -1.37
N PHE A 28 25.39 4.76 -0.32
CA PHE A 28 26.70 5.38 -0.40
C PHE A 28 27.66 4.72 0.58
N ILE A 29 28.75 4.15 0.09
CA ILE A 29 29.79 3.54 0.90
C ILE A 29 31.05 4.38 0.77
N LEU A 30 31.53 4.92 1.88
CA LEU A 30 32.82 5.60 1.92
C LEU A 30 33.90 4.54 2.16
N PHE A 31 34.78 4.34 1.17
CA PHE A 31 35.88 3.40 1.22
C PHE A 31 37.20 4.17 1.17
N THR A 32 37.85 4.40 2.31
CA THR A 32 38.98 5.34 2.44
C THR A 32 40.22 4.73 3.10
N GLY A 33 41.41 5.11 2.64
CA GLY A 33 42.68 4.70 3.26
C GLY A 33 43.04 5.50 4.53
N LYS A 34 42.55 6.73 4.66
CA LYS A 34 42.69 7.54 5.87
C LYS A 34 41.37 7.48 6.64
N GLY A 35 41.41 6.88 7.81
CA GLY A 35 40.29 6.90 8.75
C GLY A 35 40.68 7.66 9.99
N SER A 36 40.10 8.85 10.17
CA SER A 36 39.93 9.39 11.52
C SER A 36 38.51 9.10 11.97
N GLU A 37 38.33 8.96 13.28
CA GLU A 37 37.03 8.81 13.91
C GLU A 37 36.11 10.00 13.58
N GLU A 38 36.69 11.19 13.39
CA GLU A 38 35.96 12.41 13.01
C GLU A 38 35.31 12.27 11.63
N VAL A 39 36.03 11.75 10.62
CA VAL A 39 35.47 11.54 9.27
C VAL A 39 34.35 10.50 9.27
N ALA A 40 34.51 9.43 10.06
CA ALA A 40 33.46 8.41 10.19
C ALA A 40 32.21 8.98 10.87
N SER A 41 32.39 9.78 11.92
CA SER A 41 31.28 10.43 12.64
C SER A 41 30.52 11.40 11.73
N GLU A 42 31.25 12.22 10.96
CA GLU A 42 30.67 13.15 10.00
C GLU A 42 29.87 12.41 8.91
N ALA A 43 30.45 11.37 8.31
CA ALA A 43 29.77 10.55 7.30
C ALA A 43 28.46 9.93 7.82
N ILE A 44 28.49 9.40 9.05
CA ILE A 44 27.29 8.82 9.69
C ILE A 44 26.22 9.89 9.90
N SER A 45 26.59 11.08 10.37
CA SER A 45 25.65 12.17 10.59
C SER A 45 24.93 12.63 9.30
N MET A 46 25.57 12.42 8.14
CA MET A 46 25.04 12.75 6.81
C MET A 46 24.34 11.57 6.13
N GLY A 47 24.14 10.45 6.84
CA GLY A 47 23.43 9.28 6.33
C GLY A 47 24.22 8.49 5.31
N VAL A 48 25.54 8.36 5.48
CA VAL A 48 26.33 7.34 4.75
C VAL A 48 25.73 5.96 5.03
N THR A 49 25.72 5.08 4.03
CA THR A 49 25.20 3.71 4.19
C THR A 49 26.20 2.82 4.90
N ASP A 50 27.48 2.94 4.55
CA ASP A 50 28.55 2.23 5.25
C ASP A 50 29.88 2.97 5.13
N TYR A 51 30.79 2.68 6.04
CA TYR A 51 32.14 3.23 6.07
C TYR A 51 33.14 2.08 6.20
N LEU A 52 34.08 2.01 5.27
CA LEU A 52 35.12 0.98 5.22
C LEU A 52 36.50 1.61 5.09
N GLN A 53 37.43 1.17 5.94
CA GLN A 53 38.82 1.57 5.84
C GLN A 53 39.58 0.64 4.90
N LYS A 54 40.34 1.19 3.95
CA LYS A 54 41.23 0.42 3.07
C LYS A 54 42.38 -0.11 3.90
N SER A 55 42.41 -1.41 4.14
CA SER A 55 43.53 -2.14 4.73
C SER A 55 44.26 -2.96 3.67
N PHE A 56 45.44 -3.48 4.01
CA PHE A 56 46.20 -4.34 3.11
C PHE A 56 45.63 -5.76 3.14
N GLY A 57 45.36 -6.34 1.95
CA GLY A 57 44.89 -7.72 1.80
C GLY A 57 43.72 -7.83 0.81
N VAL A 58 43.46 -9.05 0.31
CA VAL A 58 42.30 -9.33 -0.56
C VAL A 58 40.98 -9.34 0.21
N GLU A 59 41.03 -9.63 1.52
CA GLU A 59 39.86 -9.72 2.41
C GLU A 59 39.05 -8.42 2.48
N VAL A 60 39.70 -7.25 2.36
CA VAL A 60 38.99 -5.95 2.40
C VAL A 60 38.08 -5.76 1.18
N TYR A 61 38.45 -6.32 0.03
CA TYR A 61 37.66 -6.23 -1.19
C TYR A 61 36.48 -7.21 -1.16
N GLU A 62 36.66 -8.38 -0.55
CA GLU A 62 35.55 -9.31 -0.29
C GLU A 62 34.54 -8.69 0.68
N LEU A 63 35.01 -8.02 1.74
CA LEU A 63 34.14 -7.29 2.65
C LEU A 63 33.38 -6.16 1.93
N LEU A 64 34.08 -5.36 1.12
CA LEU A 64 33.46 -4.28 0.34
C LEU A 64 32.40 -4.83 -0.62
N ALA A 65 32.68 -5.93 -1.34
CA ALA A 65 31.73 -6.57 -2.23
C ALA A 65 30.45 -6.97 -1.48
N ASN A 66 30.59 -7.65 -0.33
CA ASN A 66 29.46 -8.02 0.52
C ASN A 66 28.65 -6.80 0.99
N ARG A 67 29.31 -5.69 1.37
CA ARG A 67 28.62 -4.45 1.77
C ARG A 67 27.84 -3.82 0.62
N ILE A 68 28.43 -3.79 -0.58
CA ILE A 68 27.76 -3.30 -1.78
C ILE A 68 26.52 -4.15 -2.08
N GLU A 69 26.66 -5.48 -2.07
CA GLU A 69 25.54 -6.39 -2.35
C GLU A 69 24.39 -6.19 -1.37
N ASN A 70 24.68 -6.14 -0.07
CA ASN A 70 23.67 -5.92 0.96
C ASN A 70 22.97 -4.57 0.79
N ALA A 71 23.74 -3.49 0.65
CA ALA A 71 23.19 -2.15 0.51
C ALA A 71 22.34 -1.98 -0.76
N VAL A 72 22.75 -2.59 -1.88
CA VAL A 72 21.99 -2.58 -3.13
C VAL A 72 20.73 -3.43 -3.02
N SER A 73 20.82 -4.60 -2.39
CA SER A 73 19.68 -5.50 -2.18
C SER A 73 18.59 -4.82 -1.34
N GLU A 74 18.99 -4.23 -0.21
CA GLU A 74 18.08 -3.52 0.69
C GLU A 74 17.42 -2.31 -0.02
N TYR A 75 18.21 -1.50 -0.72
CA TYR A 75 17.68 -0.36 -1.46
C TYR A 75 16.67 -0.77 -2.54
N ARG A 76 16.97 -1.83 -3.29
CA ARG A 76 16.06 -2.35 -4.32
C ARG A 76 14.78 -2.90 -3.72
N ALA A 77 14.87 -3.67 -2.63
CA ALA A 77 13.71 -4.20 -1.93
C ALA A 77 12.80 -3.06 -1.45
N LYS A 78 13.37 -2.05 -0.79
CA LYS A 78 12.63 -0.87 -0.31
C LYS A 78 11.99 -0.08 -1.46
N ARG A 79 12.72 0.15 -2.56
CA ARG A 79 12.19 0.85 -3.74
C ARG A 79 11.06 0.07 -4.41
N GLN A 80 11.21 -1.24 -4.58
CA GLN A 80 10.18 -2.08 -5.18
C GLN A 80 8.92 -2.13 -4.32
N ALA A 81 9.06 -2.22 -2.99
CA ALA A 81 7.93 -2.15 -2.07
C ALA A 81 7.21 -0.79 -2.19
N ALA A 82 7.95 0.33 -2.14
CA ALA A 82 7.38 1.66 -2.26
C ALA A 82 6.69 1.90 -3.61
N GLU A 83 7.24 1.39 -4.71
CA GLU A 83 6.62 1.50 -6.04
C GLU A 83 5.37 0.62 -6.15
N SER A 84 5.41 -0.60 -5.62
CA SER A 84 4.26 -1.51 -5.57
C SER A 84 3.10 -0.88 -4.78
N GLU A 85 3.38 -0.38 -3.57
CA GLU A 85 2.40 0.32 -2.76
C GLU A 85 1.85 1.57 -3.46
N ARG A 86 2.72 2.35 -4.10
CA ARG A 86 2.30 3.53 -4.86
C ARG A 86 1.37 3.15 -6.01
N ARG A 87 1.70 2.09 -6.75
CA ARG A 87 0.87 1.61 -7.86
C ARG A 87 -0.48 1.09 -7.38
N VAL A 88 -0.51 0.37 -6.26
CA VAL A 88 -1.76 -0.05 -5.62
C VAL A 88 -2.59 1.17 -5.24
N ARG A 89 -2.00 2.17 -4.56
CA ARG A 89 -2.68 3.42 -4.21
C ARG A 89 -3.23 4.16 -5.44
N GLU A 90 -2.42 4.37 -6.47
CA GLU A 90 -2.82 5.06 -7.71
C GLU A 90 -3.99 4.35 -8.42
N LEU A 91 -3.97 3.01 -8.50
CA LEU A 91 -5.08 2.23 -9.07
C LEU A 91 -6.37 2.41 -8.27
N THR A 92 -6.27 2.49 -6.95
CA THR A 92 -7.42 2.59 -6.05
C THR A 92 -8.00 4.00 -5.97
N GLU A 93 -7.15 5.03 -6.02
CA GLU A 93 -7.58 6.44 -6.04
C GLU A 93 -8.23 6.81 -7.38
N ALA A 94 -7.73 6.27 -8.50
CA ALA A 94 -8.26 6.58 -9.83
C ALA A 94 -9.70 6.10 -10.07
N THR A 95 -10.13 5.02 -9.39
CA THR A 95 -11.48 4.47 -9.55
C THR A 95 -12.47 4.99 -8.50
N ASN A 96 -11.98 5.68 -7.45
CA ASN A 96 -12.73 6.06 -6.27
C ASN A 96 -13.52 4.86 -5.67
N ASP A 97 -12.99 3.64 -5.81
CA ASP A 97 -13.62 2.44 -5.27
C ASP A 97 -13.43 2.39 -3.75
N ILE A 98 -14.43 1.86 -3.05
CA ILE A 98 -14.27 1.48 -1.64
C ILE A 98 -13.47 0.20 -1.61
N LEU A 99 -12.35 0.18 -0.90
CA LEU A 99 -11.64 -1.05 -0.57
C LEU A 99 -11.97 -1.47 0.84
N TRP A 100 -12.27 -2.73 1.05
CA TRP A 100 -12.67 -3.24 2.36
C TRP A 100 -12.05 -4.61 2.64
N GLU A 101 -11.77 -4.86 3.91
CA GLU A 101 -11.33 -6.15 4.42
C GLU A 101 -11.89 -6.35 5.83
N PHE A 102 -12.39 -7.56 6.10
CA PHE A 102 -12.92 -7.97 7.39
C PHE A 102 -12.26 -9.28 7.85
N THR A 103 -12.41 -9.58 9.14
CA THR A 103 -12.14 -10.93 9.66
C THR A 103 -13.04 -11.97 9.00
N ALA A 104 -12.64 -13.25 9.04
CA ALA A 104 -13.40 -14.35 8.44
C ALA A 104 -14.86 -14.46 8.91
N ASP A 105 -15.15 -14.03 10.15
CA ASP A 105 -16.49 -14.03 10.75
C ASP A 105 -17.22 -12.67 10.60
N LEU A 106 -16.63 -11.74 9.86
CA LEU A 106 -17.14 -10.39 9.60
C LEU A 106 -17.34 -9.54 10.89
N SER A 107 -16.70 -9.94 12.00
CA SER A 107 -16.86 -9.29 13.30
C SER A 107 -16.00 -8.04 13.50
N GLU A 108 -14.98 -7.84 12.66
CA GLU A 108 -14.06 -6.69 12.70
C GLU A 108 -13.71 -6.20 11.28
N VAL A 109 -13.60 -4.88 11.11
CA VAL A 109 -13.12 -4.22 9.89
C VAL A 109 -11.61 -4.04 9.98
N LEU A 110 -10.85 -4.75 9.15
CA LEU A 110 -9.38 -4.70 9.12
C LEU A 110 -8.88 -3.55 8.24
N VAL A 111 -9.49 -3.39 7.06
CA VAL A 111 -9.16 -2.33 6.09
C VAL A 111 -10.44 -1.68 5.59
N ILE A 112 -10.43 -0.35 5.52
CA ILE A 112 -11.47 0.43 4.85
C ILE A 112 -10.85 1.78 4.47
N ASN A 113 -10.99 2.20 3.20
CA ASN A 113 -10.51 3.51 2.74
C ASN A 113 -11.58 4.61 2.90
N SER A 114 -11.18 5.87 2.74
CA SER A 114 -12.05 7.04 2.95
C SER A 114 -13.19 7.16 1.94
N ALA A 115 -13.09 6.51 0.76
CA ALA A 115 -14.16 6.50 -0.25
C ALA A 115 -15.49 5.94 0.30
N TYR A 116 -15.44 5.13 1.37
CA TYR A 116 -16.63 4.67 2.08
C TYR A 116 -17.50 5.82 2.59
N GLU A 117 -16.89 6.87 3.13
CA GLU A 117 -17.67 7.97 3.73
C GLU A 117 -18.44 8.74 2.67
N ASP A 118 -17.85 8.94 1.49
CA ASP A 118 -18.44 9.64 0.36
C ASP A 118 -19.55 8.81 -0.32
N ILE A 119 -19.28 7.54 -0.62
CA ILE A 119 -20.20 6.68 -1.37
C ILE A 119 -21.33 6.16 -0.47
N TRP A 120 -21.02 5.77 0.77
CA TRP A 120 -21.98 5.15 1.69
C TRP A 120 -22.71 6.17 2.58
N GLY A 121 -22.19 7.40 2.68
CA GLY A 121 -22.75 8.46 3.51
C GLY A 121 -22.64 8.20 5.02
N ARG A 122 -21.70 7.33 5.44
CA ARG A 122 -21.53 6.90 6.84
C ARG A 122 -20.06 6.93 7.22
N SER A 123 -19.77 7.18 8.49
CA SER A 123 -18.38 7.30 8.94
C SER A 123 -17.68 5.95 9.05
N VAL A 124 -16.42 5.91 8.64
CA VAL A 124 -15.51 4.78 8.85
C VAL A 124 -15.36 4.44 10.34
N THR A 125 -15.35 5.45 11.22
CA THR A 125 -15.24 5.22 12.67
C THR A 125 -16.43 4.43 13.20
N LYS A 126 -17.65 4.78 12.77
CA LYS A 126 -18.86 4.04 13.18
C LYS A 126 -18.86 2.61 12.64
N LEU A 127 -18.37 2.42 11.41
CA LEU A 127 -18.26 1.10 10.82
C LEU A 127 -17.26 0.23 11.59
N ARG A 128 -16.15 0.79 12.07
CA ARG A 128 -15.20 0.05 12.91
C ARG A 128 -15.78 -0.32 14.28
N ASP A 129 -16.58 0.55 14.89
CA ASP A 129 -17.24 0.26 16.17
C ASP A 129 -18.34 -0.80 16.03
N ASN A 130 -19.03 -0.82 14.89
CA ASN A 130 -20.05 -1.81 14.57
C ASN A 130 -19.93 -2.23 13.09
N PRO A 131 -19.18 -3.32 12.81
CA PRO A 131 -18.95 -3.84 11.46
C PRO A 131 -20.20 -4.22 10.68
N TYR A 132 -21.35 -4.39 11.33
CA TYR A 132 -22.64 -4.64 10.66
C TYR A 132 -23.41 -3.36 10.31
N ASP A 133 -22.94 -2.18 10.73
CA ASP A 133 -23.64 -0.91 10.48
C ASP A 133 -23.74 -0.55 8.99
N PHE A 134 -22.84 -1.06 8.14
CA PHE A 134 -22.95 -0.82 6.69
C PHE A 134 -24.29 -1.29 6.10
N LEU A 135 -24.90 -2.35 6.65
CA LEU A 135 -26.21 -2.87 6.23
C LEU A 135 -27.31 -1.82 6.40
N ASN A 136 -27.18 -0.92 7.37
CA ASN A 136 -28.14 0.18 7.57
C ASN A 136 -28.07 1.21 6.45
N GLY A 137 -26.89 1.39 5.84
CA GLY A 137 -26.70 2.22 4.66
C GLY A 137 -27.23 1.61 3.36
N ILE A 138 -27.60 0.32 3.35
CA ILE A 138 -28.18 -0.38 2.19
C ILE A 138 -29.70 -0.23 2.20
N HIS A 139 -30.28 -0.03 1.02
CA HIS A 139 -31.72 0.01 0.80
C HIS A 139 -32.39 -1.28 1.34
N PRO A 140 -33.51 -1.19 2.07
CA PRO A 140 -34.14 -2.35 2.74
C PRO A 140 -34.38 -3.57 1.85
N GLU A 141 -34.80 -3.37 0.60
CA GLU A 141 -35.04 -4.45 -0.38
C GLU A 141 -33.77 -5.21 -0.78
N ASP A 142 -32.60 -4.58 -0.70
CA ASP A 142 -31.34 -5.17 -1.13
C ASP A 142 -30.60 -5.88 0.02
N ARG A 143 -31.06 -5.72 1.27
CA ARG A 143 -30.38 -6.23 2.47
C ARG A 143 -30.32 -7.75 2.55
N GLU A 144 -31.38 -8.45 2.15
CA GLU A 144 -31.37 -9.93 2.16
C GLU A 144 -30.36 -10.48 1.17
N ARG A 145 -30.33 -9.94 -0.05
CA ARG A 145 -29.31 -10.31 -1.05
C ARG A 145 -27.88 -10.01 -0.57
N MET A 146 -27.67 -8.91 0.16
CA MET A 146 -26.38 -8.64 0.78
C MET A 146 -26.03 -9.69 1.85
N LYS A 147 -26.97 -10.06 2.72
CA LYS A 147 -26.74 -11.13 3.71
C LYS A 147 -26.44 -12.47 3.07
N ASP A 148 -27.04 -12.76 1.91
CA ASP A 148 -26.75 -13.98 1.16
C ASP A 148 -25.30 -13.97 0.65
N ALA A 149 -24.85 -12.86 0.08
CA ALA A 149 -23.46 -12.67 -0.33
C ALA A 149 -22.49 -12.81 0.86
N MET A 150 -22.80 -12.21 2.02
CA MET A 150 -22.01 -12.38 3.25
C MET A 150 -21.88 -13.85 3.64
N ARG A 151 -22.96 -14.64 3.54
CA ARG A 151 -22.92 -16.08 3.87
C ARG A 151 -22.05 -16.87 2.89
N CYS A 152 -22.11 -16.57 1.59
CA CYS A 152 -21.21 -17.16 0.60
C CYS A 152 -19.73 -16.92 0.98
N LEU A 153 -19.38 -15.67 1.30
CA LEU A 153 -18.02 -15.30 1.68
C LEU A 153 -17.53 -16.05 2.93
N THR A 154 -18.37 -16.12 3.98
CA THR A 154 -18.03 -16.87 5.21
C THR A 154 -17.92 -18.39 4.99
N ASN A 155 -18.52 -18.91 3.91
CA ASN A 155 -18.43 -20.32 3.52
C ASN A 155 -17.27 -20.60 2.56
N GLY A 156 -16.48 -19.58 2.19
CA GLY A 156 -15.33 -19.76 1.30
C GLY A 156 -15.67 -19.65 -0.18
N GLU A 157 -16.82 -19.08 -0.52
CA GLU A 157 -17.24 -18.82 -1.90
C GLU A 157 -17.15 -17.32 -2.20
N SER A 158 -16.60 -16.98 -3.37
CA SER A 158 -16.63 -15.62 -3.90
C SER A 158 -18.08 -15.15 -4.08
N ALA A 159 -18.33 -13.85 -3.86
CA ALA A 159 -19.66 -13.29 -4.01
C ALA A 159 -19.62 -11.90 -4.62
N ASP A 160 -20.63 -11.58 -5.43
CA ASP A 160 -20.85 -10.22 -5.93
C ASP A 160 -22.32 -9.83 -5.84
N VAL A 161 -22.57 -8.54 -5.63
CA VAL A 161 -23.92 -7.99 -5.49
C VAL A 161 -23.95 -6.52 -5.91
N GLU A 162 -25.01 -6.13 -6.62
CA GLU A 162 -25.31 -4.71 -6.87
C GLU A 162 -26.42 -4.24 -5.92
N CYS A 163 -26.21 -3.19 -5.15
CA CYS A 163 -27.23 -2.66 -4.23
C CYS A 163 -27.32 -1.14 -4.25
N ARG A 164 -28.47 -0.63 -3.79
CA ARG A 164 -28.66 0.81 -3.55
C ARG A 164 -28.18 1.17 -2.15
N VAL A 165 -27.45 2.28 -2.04
CA VAL A 165 -26.81 2.70 -0.79
C VAL A 165 -26.96 4.20 -0.56
N ASN A 166 -26.52 4.65 0.62
CA ASN A 166 -26.56 6.03 1.08
C ASN A 166 -27.99 6.52 1.38
N GLU A 167 -28.43 6.23 2.61
CA GLU A 167 -29.74 6.63 3.13
C GLU A 167 -29.93 8.17 3.14
N ALA A 168 -28.85 8.93 3.36
CA ALA A 168 -28.91 10.40 3.38
C ALA A 168 -29.19 11.00 2.00
N GLU A 169 -28.84 10.27 0.93
CA GLU A 169 -29.16 10.60 -0.47
C GLU A 169 -30.36 9.79 -1.00
N GLU A 170 -31.30 9.38 -0.12
CA GLU A 170 -32.50 8.61 -0.49
C GLU A 170 -32.21 7.34 -1.32
N TYR A 171 -31.06 6.70 -1.07
CA TYR A 171 -30.59 5.51 -1.76
C TYR A 171 -30.39 5.67 -3.28
N GLN A 172 -30.00 6.86 -3.74
CA GLN A 172 -29.78 7.14 -5.16
C GLN A 172 -28.48 6.54 -5.74
N ARG A 173 -27.55 6.11 -4.87
CA ARG A 173 -26.27 5.51 -5.29
C ARG A 173 -26.42 4.03 -5.56
N TRP A 174 -26.08 3.59 -6.77
CA TRP A 174 -25.93 2.18 -7.11
C TRP A 174 -24.48 1.77 -6.97
N VAL A 175 -24.22 0.71 -6.21
CA VAL A 175 -22.87 0.20 -5.98
C VAL A 175 -22.80 -1.28 -6.32
N TRP A 176 -21.78 -1.67 -7.06
CA TRP A 176 -21.42 -3.06 -7.31
C TRP A 176 -20.32 -3.48 -6.34
N ILE A 177 -20.55 -4.54 -5.58
CA ILE A 177 -19.66 -5.03 -4.54
C ILE A 177 -19.19 -6.41 -4.95
N GLN A 178 -17.88 -6.63 -4.89
CA GLN A 178 -17.26 -7.93 -5.13
C GLN A 178 -16.39 -8.28 -3.93
N GLY A 179 -16.56 -9.50 -3.42
CA GLY A 179 -15.81 -10.04 -2.29
C GLY A 179 -15.20 -11.39 -2.60
N GLU A 180 -14.04 -11.64 -2.00
CA GLU A 180 -13.27 -12.87 -2.11
C GLU A 180 -12.83 -13.33 -0.71
N PRO A 181 -12.98 -14.62 -0.37
CA PRO A 181 -12.41 -15.19 0.84
C PRO A 181 -10.90 -15.40 0.67
N ILE A 182 -10.13 -15.05 1.70
CA ILE A 182 -8.68 -15.25 1.75
C ILE A 182 -8.40 -16.40 2.72
N THR A 183 -7.71 -17.42 2.21
CA THR A 183 -7.34 -18.61 2.98
C THR A 183 -5.86 -18.64 3.35
N ASN A 184 -5.54 -19.35 4.44
CA ASN A 184 -4.17 -19.68 4.81
C ASN A 184 -3.68 -20.98 4.10
N ASP A 185 -2.43 -21.38 4.35
CA ASP A 185 -1.84 -22.60 3.78
C ASP A 185 -2.57 -23.90 4.17
N ALA A 186 -3.34 -23.87 5.27
CA ALA A 186 -4.17 -25.00 5.73
C ALA A 186 -5.56 -25.02 5.07
N GLY A 187 -5.90 -24.04 4.24
CA GLY A 187 -7.21 -23.91 3.58
C GLY A 187 -8.30 -23.30 4.48
N GLU A 188 -7.94 -22.77 5.64
CA GLU A 188 -8.89 -22.09 6.53
C GLU A 188 -9.06 -20.64 6.09
N ILE A 189 -10.30 -20.16 6.08
CA ILE A 189 -10.62 -18.76 5.76
C ILE A 189 -10.15 -17.90 6.93
N VAL A 190 -9.23 -16.99 6.67
CA VAL A 190 -8.68 -16.08 7.68
C VAL A 190 -9.28 -14.68 7.59
N ARG A 191 -9.63 -14.24 6.37
CA ARG A 191 -10.15 -12.90 6.08
C ARG A 191 -11.08 -12.94 4.88
N VAL A 192 -11.88 -11.89 4.73
CA VAL A 192 -12.68 -11.63 3.53
C VAL A 192 -12.36 -10.23 3.05
N ALA A 193 -12.04 -10.07 1.77
CA ALA A 193 -11.64 -8.78 1.21
C ALA A 193 -12.32 -8.53 -0.13
N GLY A 194 -12.40 -7.26 -0.52
CA GLY A 194 -13.02 -6.91 -1.78
C GLY A 194 -13.03 -5.42 -2.05
N PHE A 195 -13.86 -5.04 -3.02
CA PHE A 195 -14.11 -3.64 -3.34
C PHE A 195 -15.60 -3.37 -3.56
N ALA A 196 -15.96 -2.10 -3.53
CA ALA A 196 -17.27 -1.60 -3.91
C ALA A 196 -17.12 -0.41 -4.85
N ARG A 197 -17.76 -0.47 -6.01
CA ARG A 197 -17.67 0.53 -7.08
C ARG A 197 -18.99 1.24 -7.27
N ASP A 198 -18.98 2.58 -7.28
CA ASP A 198 -20.14 3.36 -7.70
C ASP A 198 -20.40 3.15 -9.20
N ILE A 199 -21.56 2.57 -9.53
CA ILE A 199 -22.03 2.29 -10.89
C ILE A 199 -23.25 3.15 -11.26
N THR A 200 -23.54 4.20 -10.48
CA THR A 200 -24.69 5.09 -10.67
C THR A 200 -24.66 5.73 -12.06
N GLU A 201 -23.53 6.32 -12.44
CA GLU A 201 -23.39 6.93 -13.78
C GLU A 201 -23.56 5.91 -14.90
N ARG A 202 -23.02 4.69 -14.74
CA ARG A 202 -23.15 3.62 -15.73
C ARG A 202 -24.63 3.29 -15.96
N ARG A 203 -25.39 3.06 -14.87
CA ARG A 203 -26.81 2.73 -14.96
C ARG A 203 -27.67 3.88 -15.52
N ASN A 204 -27.34 5.13 -15.20
CA ASN A 204 -28.05 6.29 -15.75
C ASN A 204 -27.88 6.37 -17.27
N ARG A 205 -26.66 6.19 -17.78
CA ARG A 205 -26.40 6.15 -19.23
C ARG A 205 -27.13 5.00 -19.92
N GLU A 206 -27.14 3.81 -19.32
CA GLU A 206 -27.87 2.65 -19.87
C GLU A 206 -29.38 2.93 -19.97
N ARG A 207 -29.98 3.52 -18.92
CA ARG A 207 -31.40 3.90 -18.92
C ARG A 207 -31.74 4.96 -19.96
N GLU A 208 -30.88 5.96 -20.16
CA GLU A 208 -31.07 6.99 -21.19
C GLU A 208 -31.04 6.38 -22.60
N LEU A 209 -30.13 5.43 -22.84
CA LEU A 209 -30.04 4.71 -24.11
C LEU A 209 -31.26 3.81 -24.37
N GLU A 210 -31.82 3.20 -23.33
CA GLU A 210 -33.05 2.41 -23.42
C GLU A 210 -34.31 3.27 -23.61
N ALA A 211 -34.37 4.43 -22.96
CA ALA A 211 -35.51 5.36 -23.07
C ALA A 211 -35.57 6.10 -24.43
N THR A 212 -34.48 6.13 -25.17
CA THR A 212 -34.39 6.76 -26.51
C THR A 212 -34.66 5.76 -27.65
N LYS A 213 -34.93 4.49 -27.34
CA LYS A 213 -35.29 3.43 -28.30
C LYS A 213 -36.80 3.28 -28.45
#